data_AF-A0A8T5QKG1-F1
#
_entry.id   AF-A0A8T5QKG1-F1
#
_cell.length_a   1.000
_cell.length_b   1.000
_cell.length_c   1.000
_cell.angle_alpha   90.00
_cell.angle_beta   90.00
_cell.angle_gamma   90.00
#
_symmetry.space_group_name_H-M   'P 1'
#
loop_
_entity.id
_entity.type
_entity.pdbx_description
1 polymer ?
#
loop_
_entity_poly.entity_id
_entity_poly.type
_entity_poly.pdbx_seq_one_letter_code
_entity_poly.pdbx_strand_id
1 'polypeptide(L)'
;EHVHESTLAVIKRRLSDILDVSIINEEIVCNGIFDLNSGESTISDIVNCLENSSTVIINTSQTSGKLEILIGSLITSEVYSKYKYYKLKNMLNDKPIISILLEEAPRVLGKEVLEKGSNIFSTIAREGRKFQVGLIAITQLPSLIPRQVLANMNTKIILGIEMAPERQAIIDSASQDISSDNKNIAALDKGEAIITSNFSPFAVPIRIPFFLDFKKEKSNCKPDHNSYSGINLG
;
A
#
# COMPACT_ATOMS: atom_id res chain seq x y z
N GLU A 1 36.60 -2.56 -0.49
CA GLU A 1 36.44 -3.43 -1.67
C GLU A 1 36.28 -2.57 -2.90
N HIS A 2 37.13 -2.76 -3.92
CA HIS A 2 36.98 -2.06 -5.20
C HIS A 2 35.85 -2.71 -5.99
N VAL A 3 34.75 -1.99 -6.17
CA VAL A 3 33.66 -2.43 -7.04
C VAL A 3 34.16 -2.40 -8.49
N HIS A 4 34.05 -3.54 -9.19
CA HIS A 4 34.45 -3.66 -10.59
C HIS A 4 33.69 -2.64 -11.47
N GLU A 5 34.40 -2.00 -12.40
CA GLU A 5 33.84 -0.94 -13.27
C GLU A 5 32.64 -1.43 -14.11
N SER A 6 32.63 -2.72 -14.46
CA SER A 6 31.50 -3.41 -15.11
C SER A 6 30.28 -3.52 -14.20
N THR A 7 30.46 -3.75 -12.90
CA THR A 7 29.38 -3.77 -11.90
C THR A 7 28.78 -2.38 -11.73
N LEU A 8 29.62 -1.35 -11.67
CA LEU A 8 29.20 0.06 -11.64
C LEU A 8 28.39 0.44 -12.88
N ALA A 9 28.82 0.02 -14.08
CA ALA A 9 28.10 0.27 -15.32
C ALA A 9 26.71 -0.40 -15.33
N VAL A 10 26.59 -1.62 -14.81
CA VAL A 10 25.31 -2.33 -14.71
C VAL A 10 24.38 -1.67 -13.68
N ILE A 11 24.90 -1.25 -12.53
CA ILE A 11 24.13 -0.53 -11.50
C ILE A 11 23.64 0.81 -12.06
N LYS A 12 24.54 1.57 -12.70
CA LYS A 12 24.23 2.86 -13.33
C LYS A 12 23.12 2.70 -14.38
N ARG A 13 23.23 1.70 -15.26
CA ARG A 13 22.19 1.39 -16.24
C ARG A 13 20.86 1.07 -15.58
N ARG A 14 20.84 0.19 -14.57
CA ARG A 14 19.60 -0.18 -13.88
C ARG A 14 18.96 0.98 -13.13
N LEU A 15 19.76 1.85 -12.51
CA LEU A 15 19.26 3.05 -11.82
C LEU A 15 18.72 4.07 -12.83
N SER A 16 19.43 4.30 -13.94
CA SER A 16 18.96 5.12 -15.05
C SER A 16 17.64 4.62 -15.63
N ASP A 17 17.50 3.30 -15.84
CA ASP A 17 16.27 2.68 -16.36
C ASP A 17 15.09 2.80 -15.37
N ILE A 18 15.36 2.72 -14.06
CA ILE A 18 14.34 2.80 -13.02
C ILE A 18 13.88 4.23 -12.78
N LEU A 19 14.82 5.20 -12.78
CA LEU A 19 14.56 6.60 -12.47
C LEU A 19 14.23 7.44 -13.72
N ASP A 20 14.30 6.84 -14.92
CA ASP A 20 14.23 7.52 -16.21
C ASP A 20 15.23 8.69 -16.32
N VAL A 21 16.48 8.39 -15.96
CA VAL A 21 17.55 9.36 -15.82
C VAL A 21 18.59 9.18 -16.92
N SER A 22 18.80 10.23 -17.70
CA SER A 22 19.85 10.34 -18.71
C SER A 22 20.99 11.23 -18.22
N ILE A 23 22.22 11.00 -18.69
CA ILE A 23 23.35 11.87 -18.40
C ILE A 23 23.69 12.58 -19.70
N ILE A 24 23.51 13.90 -19.70
CA ILE A 24 23.82 14.77 -20.83
C ILE A 24 24.85 15.77 -20.31
N ASN A 25 26.04 15.81 -20.93
CA ASN A 25 27.13 16.75 -20.56
C ASN A 25 27.55 16.73 -19.08
N GLU A 26 27.74 15.53 -18.49
CA GLU A 26 28.08 15.34 -17.06
C GLU A 26 27.01 15.79 -16.05
N GLU A 27 25.88 16.33 -16.53
CA GLU A 27 24.72 16.63 -15.72
C GLU A 27 23.69 15.51 -15.78
N ILE A 28 23.08 15.24 -14.62
CA ILE A 28 22.02 14.24 -14.47
C ILE A 28 20.71 14.91 -14.90
N VAL A 29 20.17 14.50 -16.05
CA VAL A 29 18.90 14.96 -16.58
C VAL A 29 17.86 13.87 -16.38
N CYS A 30 16.95 14.10 -15.43
CA CYS A 30 15.79 13.24 -15.23
C CYS A 30 14.73 13.59 -16.27
N ASN A 31 14.38 12.64 -17.14
CA ASN A 31 13.33 12.82 -18.14
C ASN A 31 11.95 12.37 -17.61
N GLY A 32 11.90 11.77 -16.41
CA GLY A 32 10.68 11.44 -15.69
C GLY A 32 10.33 12.43 -14.57
N ILE A 33 9.33 12.08 -13.76
CA ILE A 33 8.74 12.86 -12.64
C ILE A 33 9.68 13.28 -11.49
N PHE A 34 10.97 12.94 -11.55
CA PHE A 34 11.91 13.16 -10.46
C PHE A 34 12.91 14.25 -10.81
N ASP A 35 12.63 15.50 -10.48
CA ASP A 35 13.68 16.52 -10.42
C ASP A 35 14.37 16.48 -9.03
N LEU A 36 15.70 16.54 -9.01
CA LEU A 36 16.55 16.24 -7.85
C LEU A 36 16.29 17.17 -6.66
N ASN A 37 15.85 18.40 -6.91
CA ASN A 37 15.50 19.35 -5.84
C ASN A 37 14.00 19.35 -5.50
N SER A 38 13.12 19.12 -6.48
CA SER A 38 11.67 19.11 -6.26
C SER A 38 11.15 17.77 -5.72
N GLY A 39 11.84 16.65 -5.97
CA GLY A 39 11.45 15.32 -5.51
C GLY A 39 11.49 15.15 -3.98
N GLU A 40 12.55 15.64 -3.32
CA GLU A 40 12.65 15.61 -1.84
C GLU A 40 11.58 16.50 -1.19
N SER A 41 11.33 17.68 -1.77
CA SER A 41 10.22 18.53 -1.34
C SER A 41 8.87 17.83 -1.52
N THR A 42 8.67 17.10 -2.61
CA THR A 42 7.40 16.42 -2.90
C THR A 42 7.10 15.29 -1.92
N ILE A 43 8.08 14.44 -1.60
CA ILE A 43 7.88 13.38 -0.59
C ILE A 43 7.56 14.00 0.77
N SER A 44 8.32 15.02 1.16
CA SER A 44 8.10 15.74 2.42
C SER A 44 6.71 16.38 2.48
N ASP A 45 6.26 16.98 1.39
CA ASP A 45 4.94 17.60 1.26
C ASP A 45 3.82 16.55 1.37
N ILE A 46 3.97 15.40 0.70
CA ILE A 46 3.03 14.28 0.82
C ILE A 46 2.93 13.81 2.28
N VAL A 47 4.07 13.64 2.96
CA VAL A 47 4.10 13.23 4.37
C VAL A 47 3.43 14.28 5.26
N ASN A 48 3.64 15.57 5.00
CA ASN A 48 3.00 16.66 5.72
C ASN A 48 1.47 16.69 5.46
N CYS A 49 1.03 16.45 4.23
CA CYS A 49 -0.40 16.28 3.92
C CYS A 49 -1.01 15.13 4.72
N LEU A 50 -0.34 13.98 4.80
CA LEU A 50 -0.80 12.83 5.58
C LEU A 50 -0.88 13.16 7.09
N GLU A 51 0.11 13.89 7.63
CA GLU A 51 0.08 14.34 9.03
C GLU A 51 -1.01 15.37 9.32
N ASN A 52 -1.42 16.14 8.30
CA ASN A 52 -2.57 17.04 8.36
C ASN A 52 -3.91 16.32 8.09
N SER A 53 -3.93 14.98 8.16
CA SER A 53 -5.11 14.14 7.97
C SER A 53 -5.75 14.22 6.57
N SER A 54 -4.97 14.60 5.55
CA SER A 54 -5.41 14.57 4.16
C SER A 54 -5.34 13.16 3.58
N THR A 55 -6.26 12.85 2.66
CA THR A 55 -6.15 11.65 1.81
C THR A 55 -5.30 11.97 0.59
N VAL A 56 -4.23 11.21 0.39
CA VAL A 56 -3.34 11.34 -0.78
C VAL A 56 -3.62 10.19 -1.74
N ILE A 57 -3.88 10.51 -3.01
CA ILE A 57 -4.08 9.55 -4.09
C ILE A 57 -2.90 9.69 -5.06
N ILE A 58 -2.14 8.61 -5.23
CA ILE A 58 -1.03 8.57 -6.19
C ILE A 58 -1.56 7.96 -7.48
N ASN A 59 -1.72 8.78 -8.52
CA ASN A 59 -2.14 8.28 -9.83
C ASN A 59 -0.93 7.78 -10.62
N THR A 60 -0.86 6.47 -10.82
CA THR A 60 0.24 5.79 -11.51
C THR A 60 -0.14 5.30 -12.91
N SER A 61 -1.33 5.65 -13.42
CA SER A 61 -1.89 5.17 -14.69
C SER A 61 -0.98 5.34 -15.93
N GLN A 62 -0.07 6.32 -15.90
CA GLN A 62 0.87 6.63 -17.01
C GLN A 62 2.31 6.18 -16.73
N THR A 63 2.56 5.53 -15.59
CA THR A 63 3.90 5.17 -15.14
C THR A 63 4.15 3.67 -15.28
N SER A 64 5.42 3.27 -15.44
CA SER A 64 5.76 1.85 -15.41
C SER A 64 5.48 1.26 -14.03
N GLY A 65 5.05 -0.01 -13.97
CA GLY A 65 4.74 -0.65 -12.70
C GLY A 65 5.90 -0.76 -11.70
N LYS A 66 7.15 -0.58 -12.16
CA LYS A 66 8.34 -0.49 -11.29
C LYS A 66 8.46 0.89 -10.63
N LEU A 67 8.11 1.95 -11.35
CA LEU A 67 8.17 3.33 -10.86
C LEU A 67 7.15 3.57 -9.76
N GLU A 68 5.92 3.07 -9.96
CA GLU A 68 4.87 3.05 -8.94
C GLU A 68 5.35 2.44 -7.61
N ILE A 69 5.95 1.24 -7.69
CA ILE A 69 6.44 0.53 -6.51
C ILE A 69 7.57 1.31 -5.84
N LEU A 70 8.45 1.95 -6.64
CA LEU A 70 9.52 2.79 -6.11
C LEU A 70 8.96 4.00 -5.35
N ILE A 71 8.10 4.79 -5.98
CA ILE A 71 7.46 5.98 -5.37
C ILE A 71 6.74 5.57 -4.08
N GLY A 72 5.91 4.53 -4.16
CA GLY A 72 5.20 3.99 -3.02
C GLY A 72 6.14 3.57 -1.90
N SER A 73 7.25 2.90 -2.23
CA SER A 73 8.27 2.48 -1.24
C SER A 73 8.98 3.67 -0.60
N LEU A 74 9.30 4.73 -1.35
CA LEU A 74 9.94 5.93 -0.84
C LEU A 74 9.04 6.66 0.17
N ILE A 75 7.81 6.99 -0.24
CA ILE A 75 6.84 7.67 0.62
C ILE A 75 6.56 6.85 1.87
N THR A 76 6.34 5.55 1.70
CA THR A 76 6.05 4.63 2.81
C THR A 76 7.24 4.51 3.79
N SER A 77 8.47 4.52 3.28
CA SER A 77 9.67 4.47 4.11
C SER A 77 9.88 5.76 4.90
N GLU A 78 9.60 6.90 4.30
CA GLU A 78 9.69 8.20 4.96
C GLU A 78 8.64 8.33 6.07
N VAL A 79 7.38 8.00 5.78
CA VAL A 79 6.31 7.93 6.78
C VAL A 79 6.71 7.02 7.94
N TYR A 80 7.16 5.80 7.65
CA TYR A 80 7.54 4.85 8.69
C TYR A 80 8.69 5.35 9.56
N SER A 81 9.71 5.95 8.95
CA SER A 81 10.87 6.51 9.65
C SER A 81 10.48 7.66 10.58
N LYS A 82 9.64 8.58 10.09
CA LYS A 82 9.12 9.73 10.85
C LYS A 82 8.27 9.28 12.05
N TYR A 83 7.41 8.28 11.86
CA TYR A 83 6.59 7.72 12.94
C TYR A 83 7.40 6.93 13.98
N LYS A 84 8.48 6.25 13.56
CA LYS A 84 9.47 5.69 14.50
C LYS A 84 10.12 6.79 15.34
N TYR A 85 10.50 7.90 14.71
CA TYR A 85 11.07 9.05 15.42
C TYR A 85 10.08 9.64 16.44
N TYR A 86 8.81 9.82 16.07
CA TYR A 86 7.79 10.30 17.02
C TYR A 86 7.57 9.35 18.19
N LYS A 87 7.65 8.04 17.96
CA LYS A 87 7.61 7.06 19.05
C LYS A 87 8.77 7.26 20.03
N LEU A 88 9.99 7.42 19.52
CA LEU A 88 11.17 7.65 20.34
C LEU A 88 11.10 8.95 21.14
N LYS A 89 10.40 9.97 20.61
CA LYS A 89 10.18 11.26 21.28
C LYS A 89 8.92 11.32 22.14
N ASN A 90 8.18 10.22 22.29
CA ASN A 90 6.88 10.18 22.98
C ASN A 90 5.83 11.15 22.41
N MET A 91 5.94 11.51 21.12
CA MET A 91 5.01 12.39 20.39
C MET A 91 4.06 11.62 19.46
N LEU A 92 4.18 10.29 19.42
CA LEU A 92 3.42 9.46 18.49
C LEU A 92 1.91 9.60 18.72
N ASN A 93 1.46 9.68 19.98
CA ASN A 93 0.04 9.78 20.31
C ASN A 93 -0.64 11.05 19.78
N ASP A 94 0.14 12.09 19.46
CA ASP A 94 -0.36 13.35 18.90
C ASP A 94 -0.46 13.31 17.36
N LYS A 95 -0.10 12.19 16.74
CA LYS A 95 -0.08 12.00 15.30
C LYS A 95 -1.29 11.20 14.82
N PRO A 96 -1.81 11.50 13.62
CA PRO A 96 -2.89 10.70 13.04
C PRO A 96 -2.40 9.28 12.71
N ILE A 97 -3.31 8.32 12.65
CA ILE A 97 -2.98 6.99 12.14
C ILE A 97 -2.92 7.07 10.61
N ILE A 98 -1.80 6.68 10.02
CA ILE A 98 -1.67 6.63 8.55
C ILE A 98 -2.01 5.21 8.08
N SER A 99 -2.91 5.11 7.11
CA SER A 99 -3.22 3.86 6.42
C SER A 99 -2.71 3.90 5.00
N ILE A 100 -1.87 2.93 4.64
CA ILE A 100 -1.29 2.80 3.30
C ILE A 100 -2.10 1.75 2.55
N LEU A 101 -2.74 2.14 1.46
CA LEU A 101 -3.55 1.26 0.63
C LEU A 101 -2.77 0.84 -0.60
N LEU A 102 -2.69 -0.47 -0.83
CA LEU A 102 -2.03 -1.07 -2.00
C LEU A 102 -3.05 -1.84 -2.82
N GLU A 103 -3.26 -1.39 -4.06
CA GLU A 103 -3.91 -2.20 -5.08
C GLU A 103 -2.91 -3.23 -5.64
N GLU A 104 -3.41 -4.36 -6.13
CA GLU A 104 -2.60 -5.47 -6.62
C GLU A 104 -1.49 -5.89 -5.66
N ALA A 105 -1.84 -6.05 -4.38
CA ALA A 105 -0.87 -6.33 -3.31
C ALA A 105 0.17 -7.43 -3.58
N PRO A 106 -0.09 -8.51 -4.36
CA PRO A 106 0.95 -9.47 -4.75
C PRO A 106 2.17 -8.85 -5.45
N ARG A 107 2.03 -7.69 -6.12
CA ARG A 107 3.15 -7.01 -6.78
C ARG A 107 4.23 -6.52 -5.80
N VAL A 108 3.89 -6.36 -4.53
CA VAL A 108 4.82 -5.91 -3.48
C VAL A 108 4.92 -6.87 -2.29
N LEU A 109 3.89 -7.68 -2.04
CA LEU A 109 3.84 -8.66 -0.94
C LEU A 109 3.90 -10.10 -1.43
N GLY A 110 4.05 -10.33 -2.74
CA GLY A 110 4.16 -11.66 -3.31
C GLY A 110 5.42 -12.38 -2.88
N LYS A 111 5.37 -13.72 -2.85
CA LYS A 111 6.49 -14.57 -2.41
C LYS A 111 7.79 -14.24 -3.15
N GLU A 112 7.74 -14.14 -4.48
CA GLU A 112 8.91 -13.84 -5.32
C GLU A 112 9.55 -12.48 -5.02
N VAL A 113 8.76 -11.50 -4.57
CA VAL A 113 9.25 -10.17 -4.23
C VAL A 113 9.95 -10.21 -2.88
N LEU A 114 9.37 -10.93 -1.91
CA LEU A 114 9.91 -11.06 -0.55
C LEU A 114 11.17 -11.92 -0.49
N GLU A 115 11.34 -12.87 -1.42
CA GLU A 115 12.56 -13.66 -1.56
C GLU A 115 13.74 -12.84 -2.10
N LYS A 116 13.48 -11.73 -2.80
CA LYS A 116 14.53 -10.83 -3.31
C LYS A 116 15.09 -9.89 -2.25
N GLY A 117 14.45 -9.75 -1.10
CA GLY A 117 14.91 -8.92 0.00
C GLY A 117 13.77 -8.38 0.87
N SER A 118 14.16 -7.67 1.94
CA SER A 118 13.19 -6.94 2.74
C SER A 118 12.58 -5.79 1.94
N ASN A 119 11.27 -5.61 2.06
CA ASN A 119 10.58 -4.43 1.56
C ASN A 119 9.79 -3.76 2.68
N ILE A 120 9.56 -2.46 2.54
CA ILE A 120 8.93 -1.65 3.59
C ILE A 120 7.49 -2.11 3.87
N PHE A 121 6.75 -2.54 2.85
CA PHE A 121 5.36 -2.99 3.00
C PHE A 121 5.26 -4.24 3.89
N SER A 122 6.16 -5.20 3.72
CA SER A 122 6.25 -6.40 4.57
C SER A 122 6.64 -6.09 6.00
N THR A 123 7.49 -5.06 6.18
CA THR A 123 7.85 -4.55 7.51
C THR A 123 6.63 -3.95 8.18
N ILE A 124 5.85 -3.11 7.48
CA ILE A 124 4.63 -2.50 8.01
C ILE A 124 3.56 -3.56 8.31
N ALA A 125 3.40 -4.56 7.45
CA ALA A 125 2.47 -5.66 7.72
C ALA A 125 2.76 -6.36 9.06
N ARG A 126 4.04 -6.47 9.46
CA ARG A 126 4.47 -7.13 10.71
C ARG A 126 4.52 -6.18 11.90
N GLU A 127 4.98 -4.95 11.70
CA GLU A 127 5.38 -4.05 12.78
C GLU A 127 4.65 -2.71 12.79
N GLY A 128 3.93 -2.36 11.72
CA GLY A 128 3.31 -1.06 11.52
C GLY A 128 2.40 -0.62 12.66
N ARG A 129 1.67 -1.57 13.27
CA ARG A 129 0.84 -1.34 14.47
C ARG A 129 1.60 -0.66 15.60
N LYS A 130 2.89 -0.98 15.80
CA LYS A 130 3.72 -0.39 16.86
C LYS A 130 3.97 1.11 16.64
N PHE A 131 3.71 1.62 15.45
CA PHE A 131 4.06 2.96 14.99
C PHE A 131 2.86 3.68 14.36
N GLN A 132 1.61 3.25 14.60
CA GLN A 132 0.41 3.87 14.00
C GLN A 132 0.45 3.99 12.46
N VAL A 133 1.20 3.12 11.78
CA VAL A 133 1.21 3.00 10.32
C VAL A 133 0.57 1.66 9.93
N GLY A 134 -0.62 1.72 9.35
CA GLY A 134 -1.39 0.56 8.91
C GLY A 134 -1.18 0.26 7.43
N LEU A 135 -1.42 -1.00 7.06
CA LEU A 135 -1.40 -1.46 5.68
C LEU A 135 -2.77 -2.06 5.31
N ILE A 136 -3.31 -1.63 4.19
CA ILE A 136 -4.53 -2.15 3.56
C ILE A 136 -4.11 -2.74 2.22
N ALA A 137 -4.27 -4.05 2.07
CA ALA A 137 -3.92 -4.76 0.84
C ALA A 137 -5.20 -5.19 0.12
N ILE A 138 -5.31 -4.83 -1.15
CA ILE A 138 -6.43 -5.20 -2.02
C ILE A 138 -5.90 -6.14 -3.10
N THR A 139 -6.52 -7.31 -3.25
CA THR A 139 -6.11 -8.30 -4.26
C THR A 139 -7.21 -9.32 -4.55
N GLN A 140 -7.20 -9.84 -5.77
CA GLN A 140 -7.98 -11.00 -6.19
C GLN A 140 -7.19 -12.31 -6.11
N LEU A 141 -5.86 -12.22 -5.93
CA LEU A 141 -4.92 -13.35 -5.90
C LEU A 141 -4.20 -13.43 -4.54
N PRO A 142 -4.92 -13.63 -3.42
CA PRO A 142 -4.30 -13.78 -2.10
C PRO A 142 -3.31 -14.95 -2.00
N SER A 143 -3.47 -16.02 -2.78
CA SER A 143 -2.58 -17.20 -2.77
C SER A 143 -1.12 -16.88 -3.12
N LEU A 144 -0.88 -15.78 -3.85
CA LEU A 144 0.46 -15.31 -4.20
C LEU A 144 1.20 -14.65 -3.03
N ILE A 145 0.47 -14.23 -1.99
CA ILE A 145 1.03 -13.60 -0.80
C ILE A 145 1.34 -14.71 0.22
N PRO A 146 2.56 -14.75 0.80
CA PRO A 146 2.89 -15.76 1.79
C PRO A 146 1.91 -15.76 2.96
N ARG A 147 1.52 -16.97 3.40
CA ARG A 147 0.57 -17.16 4.51
C ARG A 147 0.97 -16.38 5.76
N GLN A 148 2.27 -16.26 6.06
CA GLN A 148 2.73 -15.48 7.22
C GLN A 148 2.41 -13.99 7.09
N VAL A 149 2.43 -13.42 5.88
CA VAL A 149 2.05 -12.02 5.64
C VAL A 149 0.53 -11.86 5.78
N LEU A 150 -0.25 -12.75 5.15
CA LEU A 150 -1.71 -12.76 5.29
C LEU A 150 -2.17 -12.94 6.75
N ALA A 151 -1.49 -13.78 7.52
CA ALA A 151 -1.80 -14.00 8.93
C ALA A 151 -1.54 -12.75 9.80
N ASN A 152 -0.61 -11.88 9.41
CA ASN A 152 -0.40 -10.59 10.09
C ASN A 152 -1.44 -9.52 9.71
N MET A 153 -2.24 -9.76 8.66
CA MET A 153 -3.38 -8.91 8.31
C MET A 153 -4.56 -9.25 9.21
N ASN A 154 -4.66 -8.51 10.31
CA ASN A 154 -5.60 -8.79 11.40
C ASN A 154 -7.07 -8.74 11.00
N THR A 155 -7.45 -7.85 10.08
CA THR A 155 -8.83 -7.70 9.61
C THR A 155 -8.85 -8.03 8.12
N LYS A 156 -9.75 -8.92 7.72
CA LYS A 156 -9.99 -9.27 6.32
C LYS A 156 -11.45 -9.03 5.99
N ILE A 157 -11.68 -8.27 4.92
CA ILE A 157 -13.00 -8.10 4.32
C ILE A 157 -13.01 -9.01 3.09
N ILE A 158 -13.70 -10.13 3.21
CA ILE A 158 -13.69 -11.21 2.22
C ILE A 158 -14.94 -11.07 1.36
N LEU A 159 -14.77 -10.63 0.12
CA LEU A 159 -15.85 -10.62 -0.87
C LEU A 159 -15.98 -12.00 -1.54
N GLY A 160 -16.92 -12.13 -2.49
CA GLY A 160 -17.06 -13.32 -3.31
C GLY A 160 -15.77 -13.69 -4.04
N ILE A 161 -15.28 -14.92 -3.83
CA ILE A 161 -14.07 -15.46 -4.48
C ILE A 161 -14.43 -16.80 -5.12
N GLU A 162 -14.43 -16.87 -6.45
CA GLU A 162 -14.82 -18.08 -7.19
C GLU A 162 -13.74 -19.16 -7.24
N MET A 163 -12.47 -18.76 -7.18
CA MET A 163 -11.34 -19.68 -7.30
C MET A 163 -11.05 -20.37 -5.96
N ALA A 164 -11.13 -21.71 -5.95
CA ALA A 164 -10.91 -22.50 -4.73
C ALA A 164 -9.52 -22.30 -4.09
N PRO A 165 -8.40 -22.20 -4.84
CA PRO A 165 -7.09 -21.94 -4.23
C PRO A 165 -7.03 -20.59 -3.51
N GLU A 166 -7.65 -19.55 -4.07
CA GLU A 166 -7.69 -18.20 -3.49
C GLU A 166 -8.53 -18.17 -2.21
N ARG A 167 -9.70 -18.84 -2.23
CA ARG A 167 -10.50 -19.03 -1.02
C ARG A 167 -9.73 -19.74 0.07
N GLN A 168 -9.02 -20.83 -0.28
CA GLN A 168 -8.26 -21.60 0.70
C GLN A 168 -7.17 -20.75 1.35
N ALA A 169 -6.44 -19.93 0.58
CA ALA A 169 -5.42 -19.03 1.12
C ALA A 169 -5.98 -18.04 2.16
N ILE A 170 -7.19 -17.53 1.93
CA ILE A 170 -7.89 -16.65 2.87
C ILE A 170 -8.39 -17.42 4.10
N ILE A 171 -9.03 -18.57 3.91
CA ILE A 171 -9.53 -19.44 4.99
C ILE A 171 -8.38 -19.83 5.93
N ASP A 172 -7.25 -20.26 5.36
CA ASP A 172 -6.08 -20.72 6.12
C ASP A 172 -5.36 -19.59 6.88
N SER A 173 -5.65 -18.33 6.54
CA SER A 173 -5.06 -17.14 7.15
C SER A 173 -6.07 -16.27 7.91
N ALA A 174 -7.34 -16.68 7.97
CA ALA A 174 -8.39 -15.97 8.69
C ALA A 174 -8.18 -16.02 10.20
N SER A 175 -8.68 -15.00 10.91
CA SER A 175 -8.61 -14.96 12.37
C SER A 175 -9.60 -15.91 13.04
N GLN A 176 -10.72 -16.19 12.37
CA GLN A 176 -11.74 -17.15 12.79
C GLN A 176 -11.68 -18.39 11.91
N ASP A 177 -12.09 -19.54 12.46
CA ASP A 177 -12.29 -20.74 11.65
C ASP A 177 -13.52 -20.57 10.77
N ILE A 178 -13.27 -20.34 9.48
CA ILE A 178 -14.26 -20.21 8.41
C ILE A 178 -14.11 -21.34 7.37
N SER A 179 -13.53 -22.47 7.78
CA SER A 179 -13.30 -23.62 6.88
C SER A 179 -14.60 -24.17 6.27
N SER A 180 -15.67 -24.16 7.06
CA SER A 180 -17.02 -24.58 6.62
C SER A 180 -17.68 -23.59 5.65
N ASP A 181 -17.22 -22.34 5.60
CA ASP A 181 -17.77 -21.27 4.75
C ASP A 181 -17.20 -21.26 3.33
N ASN A 182 -16.36 -22.23 2.96
CA ASN A 182 -15.74 -22.29 1.64
C ASN A 182 -16.75 -22.14 0.48
N LYS A 183 -17.89 -22.82 0.56
CA LYS A 183 -18.97 -22.70 -0.43
C LYS A 183 -19.73 -21.37 -0.31
N ASN A 184 -19.91 -20.86 0.91
CA ASN A 184 -20.61 -19.59 1.16
C ASN A 184 -19.82 -18.43 0.57
N ILE A 185 -18.50 -18.39 0.76
CA ILE A 185 -17.60 -17.39 0.20
C ILE A 185 -17.65 -17.41 -1.34
N ALA A 186 -17.79 -18.58 -1.96
CA ALA A 186 -17.92 -18.69 -3.41
C ALA A 186 -19.24 -18.12 -3.94
N ALA A 187 -20.28 -18.08 -3.11
CA ALA A 187 -21.64 -17.70 -3.47
C ALA A 187 -22.03 -16.28 -3.04
N LEU A 188 -21.11 -15.51 -2.42
CA LEU A 188 -21.38 -14.12 -2.02
C LEU A 188 -21.67 -13.26 -3.25
N ASP A 189 -22.79 -12.55 -3.21
CA ASP A 189 -23.17 -11.63 -4.27
C ASP A 189 -22.34 -10.33 -4.23
N LYS A 190 -22.45 -9.53 -5.30
CA LYS A 190 -21.80 -8.22 -5.35
C LYS A 190 -22.29 -7.34 -4.19
N GLY A 191 -21.33 -6.89 -3.40
CA GLY A 191 -21.59 -6.08 -2.21
C GLY A 191 -21.81 -6.92 -0.95
N GLU A 192 -21.79 -8.25 -1.01
CA GLU A 192 -21.77 -9.10 0.17
C GLU A 192 -20.32 -9.43 0.55
N ALA A 193 -20.05 -9.48 1.86
CA ALA A 193 -18.74 -9.82 2.37
C ALA A 193 -18.82 -10.49 3.73
N ILE A 194 -17.77 -11.24 4.07
CA ILE A 194 -17.53 -11.77 5.41
C ILE A 194 -16.33 -11.02 5.99
N ILE A 195 -16.51 -10.41 7.16
CA ILE A 195 -15.43 -9.81 7.93
C ILE A 195 -14.89 -10.85 8.90
N THR A 196 -13.58 -11.10 8.82
CA THR A 196 -12.83 -11.79 9.88
C THR A 196 -11.88 -10.80 10.53
N SER A 197 -11.79 -10.84 11.85
CA SER A 197 -10.91 -9.94 12.59
C SER A 197 -10.54 -10.51 13.94
N ASN A 198 -9.31 -10.32 14.39
CA ASN A 198 -8.90 -10.64 15.76
C ASN A 198 -9.62 -9.79 16.84
N PHE A 199 -10.34 -8.74 16.44
CA PHE A 199 -11.17 -7.92 17.34
C PHE A 199 -12.61 -8.41 17.47
N SER A 200 -13.04 -9.38 16.64
CA SER A 200 -14.38 -9.96 16.69
C SER A 200 -14.30 -11.42 17.16
N PRO A 201 -15.21 -11.88 18.05
CA PRO A 201 -15.25 -13.28 18.46
C PRO A 201 -15.74 -14.22 17.35
N PHE A 202 -16.46 -13.71 16.35
CA PHE A 202 -16.99 -14.49 15.22
C PHE A 202 -16.85 -13.74 13.89
N ALA A 203 -16.89 -14.49 12.79
CA ALA A 203 -16.94 -13.93 11.45
C ALA A 203 -18.30 -13.25 11.22
N VAL A 204 -18.29 -12.05 10.64
CA VAL A 204 -19.50 -11.22 10.52
C VAL A 204 -19.87 -11.04 9.05
N PRO A 205 -21.02 -11.55 8.58
CA PRO A 205 -21.52 -11.24 7.26
C PRO A 205 -22.00 -9.78 7.21
N ILE A 206 -21.67 -9.07 6.15
CA ILE A 206 -22.03 -7.68 5.92
C ILE A 206 -22.50 -7.43 4.48
N ARG A 207 -23.20 -6.32 4.28
CA ARG A 207 -23.53 -5.78 2.96
C ARG A 207 -22.91 -4.39 2.80
N ILE A 208 -22.02 -4.26 1.83
CA ILE A 208 -21.33 -3.04 1.44
C ILE A 208 -22.25 -2.27 0.48
N PRO A 209 -22.67 -1.04 0.83
CA PRO A 209 -23.50 -0.23 -0.05
C PRO A 209 -22.72 0.17 -1.31
N PHE A 210 -23.44 0.34 -2.42
CA PHE A 210 -22.82 0.83 -3.64
C PHE A 210 -22.36 2.28 -3.46
N PHE A 211 -21.11 2.56 -3.82
CA PHE A 211 -20.47 3.86 -3.54
C PHE A 211 -21.26 5.06 -4.08
N LEU A 212 -21.82 4.95 -5.29
CA LEU A 212 -22.58 6.06 -5.89
C LEU A 212 -23.88 6.34 -5.15
N ASP A 213 -24.54 5.32 -4.62
CA ASP A 213 -25.76 5.49 -3.85
C ASP A 213 -25.45 6.06 -2.47
N PHE A 214 -24.39 5.57 -1.83
CA PHE A 214 -23.86 6.15 -0.60
C PHE A 214 -23.45 7.64 -0.76
N LYS A 215 -22.85 8.00 -1.90
CA LYS A 215 -22.50 9.39 -2.21
C LYS A 215 -23.74 10.27 -2.31
N LYS A 216 -24.80 9.81 -2.98
CA LYS A 216 -26.07 10.55 -3.12
C LYS A 216 -26.70 10.85 -1.76
N GLU A 217 -26.71 9.87 -0.86
CA GLU A 217 -27.22 10.03 0.51
C GLU A 217 -26.42 11.08 1.30
N LYS A 218 -25.10 11.13 1.11
CA LYS A 218 -24.22 12.11 1.79
C LYS A 218 -24.17 13.49 1.15
N SER A 219 -24.51 13.66 -0.13
CA SER A 219 -24.55 14.98 -0.78
C SER A 219 -25.64 15.94 -0.25
N ASN A 220 -26.51 15.48 0.67
CA ASN A 220 -27.36 16.36 1.48
C ASN A 220 -26.61 17.05 2.63
N CYS A 221 -25.36 16.67 2.91
CA CYS A 221 -24.44 17.43 3.74
C CYS A 221 -23.67 18.41 2.85
N LYS A 222 -23.58 19.68 3.27
CA LYS A 222 -22.89 20.75 2.52
C LYS A 222 -21.54 20.24 2.01
N PRO A 223 -21.21 20.43 0.72
CA PRO A 223 -19.88 20.09 0.24
C PRO A 223 -18.89 20.98 0.99
N ASP A 224 -17.90 20.38 1.65
CA ASP A 224 -16.70 21.11 2.02
C ASP A 224 -16.06 21.56 0.71
N HIS A 225 -16.18 22.85 0.40
CA HIS A 225 -15.37 23.50 -0.61
C HIS A 225 -13.92 23.50 -0.11
N ASN A 226 -13.19 22.40 -0.28
CA ASN A 226 -11.75 22.36 -0.04
C ASN A 226 -11.05 21.53 -1.11
N SER A 227 -10.60 22.27 -2.13
CA SER A 227 -9.28 22.20 -2.77
C SER A 227 -8.66 20.81 -2.96
N TYR A 228 -8.88 20.22 -4.12
CA TYR A 228 -7.87 19.33 -4.70
C TYR A 228 -6.63 20.17 -5.01
N SER A 229 -5.65 20.21 -4.10
CA SER A 229 -4.30 20.68 -4.43
C SER A 229 -3.58 19.54 -5.12
N GLY A 230 -3.71 19.45 -6.45
CA GLY A 230 -2.88 18.54 -7.23
C GLY A 230 -1.42 18.95 -7.06
N ILE A 231 -0.58 18.05 -6.55
CA ILE A 231 0.87 18.20 -6.68
C ILE A 231 1.18 17.74 -8.10
N ASN A 232 1.43 18.69 -9.00
CA ASN A 232 1.76 18.38 -10.38
C ASN A 232 3.21 17.86 -10.41
N LEU A 233 3.37 16.57 -10.73
CA LEU A 233 4.67 15.89 -10.71
C LEU A 233 5.53 16.17 -11.95
N GLY A 234 5.12 17.11 -12.81
CA GLY A 234 5.84 17.43 -14.05
C GLY A 234 5.54 16.43 -15.16
#